data_AF-A0A3N6MFJ9-F1
#
_entry.id   AF-A0A3N6MFJ9-F1
#
_cell.length_a   1.000
_cell.length_b   1.000
_cell.length_c   1.000
_cell.angle_alpha   90.00
_cell.angle_beta   90.00
_cell.angle_gamma   90.00
#
_symmetry.space_group_name_H-M   'P 1'
#
loop_
_entity.id
_entity.type
_entity.pdbx_description
1 polymer ?
#
loop_
_entity_poly.entity_id
_entity_poly.type
_entity_poly.pdbx_seq_one_letter_code
_entity_poly.pdbx_strand_id
1 'polypeptide(L)'
;MANSMSEQLQQDMECEGLLECIHGLKQLDKECFRVLVESDEPLTIDEISDGVDRERSTAYRSIQRLLQSGFIQKEQINYDQGGYYHVYYPTDPTEIANDMQRMLNDWYAKMGQLIQEFEDKYEHTNENAPAVEG
;
A
#
# COMPACT_ATOMS: atom_id res chain seq x y z
N MET A 1 2.77 -16.54 -13.23
CA MET A 1 1.69 -15.76 -13.89
C MET A 1 1.04 -14.93 -12.80
N ALA A 2 0.70 -13.67 -13.06
CA ALA A 2 -0.06 -12.89 -12.09
C ALA A 2 -1.47 -13.48 -12.01
N ASN A 3 -1.96 -13.76 -10.80
CA ASN A 3 -3.34 -14.18 -10.60
C ASN A 3 -4.28 -13.05 -11.01
N SER A 4 -5.47 -13.39 -11.48
CA SER A 4 -6.52 -12.40 -11.70
C SER A 4 -6.93 -11.75 -10.37
N MET A 5 -7.37 -10.50 -10.42
CA MET A 5 -7.86 -9.79 -9.23
C MET A 5 -8.97 -10.56 -8.51
N SER A 6 -9.83 -11.27 -9.26
CA SER A 6 -10.86 -12.15 -8.70
C SER A 6 -10.29 -13.34 -7.92
N GLU A 7 -9.21 -13.95 -8.40
CA GLU A 7 -8.58 -15.08 -7.70
C GLU A 7 -7.88 -14.62 -6.42
N GLN A 8 -7.26 -13.44 -6.43
CA GLN A 8 -6.61 -12.88 -5.23
C GLN A 8 -7.62 -12.50 -4.15
N LEU A 9 -8.78 -11.96 -4.53
CA LEU A 9 -9.86 -11.60 -3.59
C LEU A 9 -10.63 -12.81 -3.04
N GLN A 10 -10.57 -13.97 -3.71
CA GLN A 10 -11.25 -15.20 -3.28
C GLN A 10 -10.39 -16.08 -2.35
N GLN A 11 -9.09 -15.80 -2.22
CA GLN A 11 -8.26 -16.46 -1.22
C GLN A 11 -8.55 -15.91 0.18
N ASP A 12 -8.44 -16.75 1.21
CA ASP A 12 -8.54 -16.31 2.60
C ASP A 12 -7.41 -15.30 2.91
N MET A 13 -7.73 -14.00 2.90
CA MET A 13 -6.78 -12.93 3.16
C MET A 13 -6.69 -12.69 4.68
N GLU A 14 -5.54 -12.99 5.27
CA GLU A 14 -5.21 -12.57 6.65
C GLU A 14 -4.74 -11.10 6.69
N CYS A 15 -4.78 -10.47 7.87
CA CYS A 15 -4.38 -9.06 8.06
C CYS A 15 -2.98 -8.73 7.52
N GLU A 16 -2.00 -9.63 7.73
CA GLU A 16 -0.65 -9.46 7.19
C GLU A 16 -0.61 -9.60 5.65
N GLY A 17 -1.55 -10.32 5.05
CA GLY A 17 -1.73 -10.44 3.60
C GLY A 17 -2.36 -9.19 2.97
N LEU A 18 -3.20 -8.45 3.70
CA LEU A 18 -3.74 -7.17 3.26
C LEU A 18 -2.63 -6.14 2.98
N LEU A 19 -1.56 -6.15 3.79
CA LEU A 19 -0.40 -5.29 3.60
C LEU A 19 0.33 -5.57 2.28
N GLU A 20 0.42 -6.83 1.88
CA GLU A 20 1.03 -7.22 0.61
C GLU A 20 0.10 -6.87 -0.56
N CYS A 21 -1.20 -7.17 -0.45
CA CYS A 21 -2.15 -7.03 -1.54
C CYS A 21 -2.55 -5.58 -1.84
N ILE A 22 -2.77 -4.76 -0.81
CA ILE A 22 -3.18 -3.35 -1.01
C ILE A 22 -1.96 -2.46 -1.26
N HIS A 23 -0.88 -2.69 -0.53
CA HIS A 23 0.26 -1.76 -0.51
C HIS A 23 1.51 -2.31 -1.20
N GLY A 24 1.50 -3.54 -1.71
CA GLY A 24 2.63 -4.14 -2.42
C GLY A 24 3.86 -4.33 -1.53
N LEU A 25 3.67 -4.42 -0.21
CA LEU A 25 4.76 -4.54 0.74
C LEU A 25 5.44 -5.90 0.60
N LYS A 26 6.77 -5.89 0.62
CA LYS A 26 7.61 -7.09 0.59
C LYS A 26 7.81 -7.63 2.00
N GLN A 27 8.30 -8.87 2.09
CA GLN A 27 8.67 -9.48 3.37
C GLN A 27 9.56 -8.59 4.24
N LEU A 28 10.59 -7.98 3.65
CA LEU A 28 11.47 -7.06 4.36
C LEU A 28 10.76 -5.78 4.83
N ASP A 29 9.74 -5.31 4.11
CA ASP A 29 8.97 -4.12 4.50
C ASP A 29 8.19 -4.43 5.78
N LYS A 30 7.56 -5.60 5.85
CA LYS A 30 6.86 -6.08 7.06
C LYS A 30 7.80 -6.25 8.24
N GLU A 31 9.02 -6.76 8.00
CA GLU A 31 10.04 -6.90 9.05
C GLU A 31 10.49 -5.54 9.58
N CYS A 32 10.78 -4.55 8.71
CA CYS A 32 11.09 -3.19 9.14
C CYS A 32 9.93 -2.54 9.91
N PHE A 33 8.69 -2.75 9.46
CA PHE A 33 7.51 -2.21 10.15
C PHE A 33 7.34 -2.82 11.54
N ARG A 34 7.54 -4.14 11.68
CA ARG A 34 7.50 -4.82 12.99
C ARG A 34 8.56 -4.29 13.95
N VAL A 35 9.80 -4.09 13.50
CA VAL A 35 10.87 -3.49 14.32
C VAL A 35 10.45 -2.11 14.85
N LEU A 36 9.76 -1.32 14.04
CA LEU A 36 9.25 -0.01 14.44
C LEU A 36 8.08 -0.09 15.42
N VAL A 37 7.19 -1.07 15.28
CA VAL A 37 6.03 -1.28 16.17
C VAL A 37 6.46 -1.87 17.53
N GLU A 38 7.49 -2.71 17.54
CA GLU A 38 8.01 -3.33 18.76
C GLU A 38 8.95 -2.40 19.56
N SER A 39 9.33 -1.26 18.98
CA SER A 39 10.15 -0.24 19.64
C SER A 39 9.28 0.76 20.39
N ASP A 40 9.64 1.03 21.65
CA ASP A 40 8.99 2.08 22.45
C ASP A 40 9.38 3.51 22.00
N GLU A 41 10.49 3.64 21.26
CA GLU A 41 11.07 4.92 20.83
C GLU A 41 11.23 4.98 19.29
N PRO A 42 11.15 6.18 18.67
CA PRO A 42 11.45 6.36 17.26
C PRO A 42 12.88 5.93 16.89
N LEU A 43 13.02 5.21 15.78
CA LEU A 43 14.29 4.61 15.37
C LEU A 43 14.93 5.34 14.19
N THR A 44 16.25 5.43 14.21
CA THR A 44 17.04 5.83 13.05
C THR A 44 17.10 4.73 12.01
N ILE A 45 17.50 5.08 10.78
CA ILE A 45 17.69 4.08 9.72
C ILE A 45 18.74 3.02 10.07
N ASP A 46 19.75 3.41 10.84
CA ASP A 46 20.85 2.52 11.23
C ASP A 46 20.35 1.49 12.24
N GLU A 47 19.60 1.91 13.26
CA GLU A 47 18.96 1.01 14.23
C GLU A 47 17.95 0.06 13.57
N ILE A 48 17.16 0.55 12.61
CA ILE A 48 16.25 -0.31 11.85
C ILE A 48 17.03 -1.35 11.04
N SER A 49 18.14 -0.93 10.41
CA SER A 49 18.96 -1.83 9.59
C SER A 49 19.61 -2.94 10.40
N ASP A 50 20.05 -2.62 11.62
CA ASP A 50 20.56 -3.59 12.58
C ASP A 50 19.45 -4.54 13.05
N GLY A 51 18.25 -4.02 13.34
CA GLY A 51 17.09 -4.80 13.78
C GLY A 51 16.59 -5.83 12.76
N VAL A 52 16.81 -5.61 11.46
CA VAL A 52 16.45 -6.56 10.39
C VAL A 52 17.64 -7.34 9.81
N ASP A 53 18.84 -7.18 10.36
CA ASP A 53 20.10 -7.77 9.86
C ASP A 53 20.31 -7.54 8.35
N ARG A 54 20.17 -6.27 7.93
CA ARG A 54 20.39 -5.85 6.54
C ARG A 54 21.28 -4.64 6.44
N GLU A 55 21.91 -4.51 5.28
CA GLU A 55 22.59 -3.26 4.94
C GLU A 55 21.63 -2.08 4.98
N ARG A 56 22.11 -0.97 5.56
CA ARG A 56 21.42 0.33 5.61
C ARG A 56 20.73 0.73 4.31
N SER A 57 21.38 0.51 3.16
CA SER A 57 20.85 0.86 1.84
C SER A 57 19.59 0.04 1.47
N THR A 58 19.52 -1.20 1.93
CA THR A 58 18.41 -2.12 1.70
C THR A 58 17.25 -1.79 2.64
N ALA A 59 17.55 -1.60 3.94
CA ALA A 59 16.56 -1.11 4.91
C ALA A 59 15.97 0.24 4.47
N TYR A 60 16.80 1.15 3.94
CA TYR A 60 16.33 2.46 3.48
C TYR A 60 15.29 2.36 2.36
N ARG A 61 15.46 1.44 1.42
CA ARG A 61 14.46 1.23 0.35
C ARG A 61 13.13 0.72 0.91
N SER A 62 13.17 -0.10 1.96
CA SER A 62 11.97 -0.60 2.64
C SER A 62 11.27 0.52 3.41
N ILE A 63 12.03 1.31 4.18
CA ILE A 63 11.54 2.50 4.88
C ILE A 63 10.92 3.52 3.92
N GLN A 64 11.53 3.74 2.75
CA GLN A 64 10.93 4.61 1.73
C GLN A 64 9.58 4.09 1.21
N ARG A 65 9.42 2.77 1.01
CA ARG A 65 8.13 2.18 0.60
C ARG A 65 7.09 2.32 1.71
N LEU A 66 7.47 2.10 2.96
CA LEU A 66 6.58 2.27 4.12
C LEU A 66 6.14 3.72 4.31
N LEU A 67 7.03 4.69 4.10
CA LEU A 67 6.68 6.12 4.12
C LEU A 67 5.69 6.48 3.01
N GLN A 68 5.94 5.99 1.79
CA GLN A 68 5.06 6.26 0.64
C GLN A 68 3.68 5.64 0.80
N SER A 69 3.59 4.51 1.51
CA SER A 69 2.33 3.83 1.79
C SER A 69 1.63 4.33 3.06
N GLY A 70 2.25 5.24 3.81
CA GLY A 70 1.65 5.85 5.01
C GLY A 70 1.77 5.01 6.29
N PHE A 71 2.45 3.87 6.26
CA PHE A 71 2.59 2.99 7.43
C PHE A 71 3.48 3.55 8.53
N ILE A 72 4.41 4.42 8.15
CA ILE A 72 5.36 5.02 9.08
C ILE A 72 5.46 6.50 8.80
N GLN A 73 5.87 7.24 9.81
CA GLN A 73 6.15 8.66 9.74
C GLN A 73 7.66 8.90 9.88
N LYS A 74 8.08 10.12 9.54
CA LYS A 74 9.48 10.56 9.61
C LYS A 74 9.54 11.89 10.34
N GLU A 75 10.43 11.97 11.31
CA GLU A 75 10.73 13.21 12.01
C GLU A 75 12.21 13.58 11.87
N GLN A 76 12.49 14.88 11.90
CA GLN A 76 13.84 15.41 11.95
C GLN A 76 14.13 15.92 13.36
N ILE A 77 15.13 15.32 14.00
CA ILE A 77 15.60 15.75 15.31
C ILE A 77 16.86 16.58 15.12
N ASN A 78 16.85 17.80 15.67
CA ASN A 78 17.97 18.74 15.58
C ASN A 78 18.80 18.68 16.86
N TYR A 79 20.13 18.69 16.73
CA TYR A 79 21.02 18.80 17.89
C TYR A 79 21.19 20.27 18.32
N ASP A 80 21.36 20.48 19.63
CA ASP A 80 21.62 21.81 20.21
C ASP A 80 22.87 22.50 19.64
N GLN A 81 23.88 21.71 19.23
CA GLN A 81 25.15 22.20 18.69
C GLN A 81 25.19 22.23 17.15
N GLY A 82 24.04 22.04 16.49
CA GLY A 82 23.91 21.98 15.04
C GLY A 82 23.99 20.57 14.46
N GLY A 83 23.42 20.40 13.27
CA GLY A 83 23.19 19.10 12.64
C GLY A 83 21.81 18.53 12.96
N TYR A 84 21.43 17.50 12.21
CA TYR A 84 20.16 16.80 12.40
C TYR A 84 20.29 15.32 12.05
N TYR A 85 19.36 14.52 12.56
CA TYR A 85 19.15 13.15 12.13
C TYR A 85 17.67 12.90 11.92
N HIS A 86 17.36 11.78 11.26
CA HIS A 86 15.99 11.38 11.00
C HIS A 86 15.66 10.12 11.79
N VAL A 87 14.48 10.16 12.39
CA VAL A 87 13.87 9.02 13.06
C VAL A 87 12.56 8.67 12.37
N TYR A 88 12.17 7.42 12.53
CA TYR A 88 10.99 6.82 11.95
C TYR A 88 10.20 6.12 13.04
N TYR A 89 8.87 6.14 12.93
CA TYR A 89 7.96 5.53 13.88
C TYR A 89 6.68 5.10 13.17
N PRO A 90 5.94 4.11 13.69
CA PRO A 90 4.71 3.64 13.05
C PRO A 90 3.63 4.73 13.09
N THR A 91 2.86 4.82 12.01
CA THR A 91 1.63 5.62 11.97
C THR A 91 0.58 4.95 12.86
N ASP A 92 -0.34 5.75 13.44
CA ASP A 92 -1.43 5.21 14.25
C ASP A 92 -2.25 4.16 13.46
N PRO A 93 -2.52 2.97 14.02
CA PRO A 93 -3.27 1.92 13.32
C PRO A 93 -4.64 2.37 12.81
N THR A 94 -5.30 3.29 13.52
CA THR A 94 -6.60 3.86 13.13
C THR A 94 -6.46 4.75 11.90
N GLU A 95 -5.39 5.54 11.82
CA GLU A 95 -5.07 6.35 10.63
C GLU A 95 -4.81 5.45 9.42
N ILE A 96 -3.97 4.41 9.59
CA ILE A 96 -3.71 3.42 8.54
C ILE A 96 -5.01 2.76 8.06
N ALA A 97 -5.87 2.32 8.98
CA ALA A 97 -7.14 1.69 8.63
C ALA A 97 -8.10 2.64 7.89
N ASN A 98 -8.15 3.91 8.30
CA ASN A 98 -8.95 4.94 7.63
C ASN A 98 -8.46 5.20 6.19
N ASP A 99 -7.14 5.24 6.00
CA ASP A 99 -6.54 5.42 4.68
C ASP A 99 -6.79 4.23 3.77
N MET A 100 -6.70 2.99 4.29
CA MET A 100 -7.11 1.78 3.56
C MET A 100 -8.57 1.87 3.12
N GLN A 101 -9.48 2.26 4.01
CA GLN A 101 -10.90 2.38 3.68
C GLN A 101 -11.16 3.42 2.59
N ARG A 102 -10.44 4.56 2.63
CA ARG A 102 -10.52 5.59 1.57
C ARG A 102 -10.06 5.04 0.23
N MET A 103 -8.91 4.35 0.20
CA MET A 103 -8.35 3.76 -1.02
C MET A 103 -9.33 2.75 -1.65
N LEU A 104 -9.96 1.90 -0.83
CA LEU A 104 -10.97 0.95 -1.31
C LEU A 104 -12.19 1.66 -1.90
N ASN A 105 -12.67 2.72 -1.26
CA ASN A 105 -13.80 3.51 -1.77
C ASN A 105 -13.47 4.17 -3.13
N ASP A 106 -12.25 4.69 -3.28
CA ASP A 106 -11.81 5.29 -4.54
C ASP A 106 -11.74 4.25 -5.67
N TRP A 107 -11.25 3.04 -5.38
CA TRP A 107 -11.27 1.94 -6.34
C TRP A 107 -12.68 1.48 -6.68
N TYR A 108 -13.57 1.39 -5.70
CA TYR A 108 -14.97 1.07 -5.93
C TYR A 108 -15.62 2.07 -6.92
N ALA A 109 -15.42 3.37 -6.69
CA ALA A 109 -15.92 4.41 -7.58
C ALA A 109 -15.33 4.27 -9.00
N LYS A 110 -14.02 4.04 -9.11
CA LYS A 110 -13.34 3.86 -10.40
C LYS A 110 -13.83 2.62 -11.17
N MET A 111 -14.01 1.50 -10.48
CA MET A 111 -14.52 0.27 -11.11
C MET A 111 -15.97 0.46 -11.57
N GLY A 112 -16.80 1.14 -10.79
CA GLY A 112 -18.15 1.50 -11.19
C GLY A 112 -18.18 2.32 -12.49
N GLN A 113 -17.28 3.30 -12.64
CA GLN A 113 -17.15 4.07 -13.88
C GLN A 113 -16.75 3.20 -15.07
N LEU A 114 -15.75 2.32 -14.90
CA LEU A 114 -15.31 1.42 -15.98
C LEU A 114 -16.39 0.43 -16.41
N ILE A 115 -17.22 -0.04 -15.47
CA ILE A 115 -18.36 -0.91 -15.76
C ILE A 115 -19.41 -0.14 -16.57
N GLN A 116 -19.74 1.10 -16.19
CA GLN A 116 -20.65 1.93 -16.96
C GLN A 116 -20.12 2.19 -18.38
N GLU A 117 -18.84 2.56 -18.52
CA GLU A 117 -18.21 2.74 -19.83
C GLU A 117 -18.26 1.46 -20.68
N PHE A 118 -18.14 0.29 -20.04
CA PHE A 118 -18.28 -0.99 -20.70
C PHE A 118 -19.71 -1.21 -21.19
N GLU A 119 -20.72 -0.98 -20.34
CA GLU A 119 -22.13 -1.07 -20.72
C GLU A 119 -22.43 -0.17 -21.91
N ASP A 120 -22.13 1.13 -21.81
CA ASP A 120 -22.35 2.13 -22.86
C ASP A 120 -21.70 1.72 -24.19
N LYS A 121 -20.48 1.17 -24.13
CA LYS A 121 -19.74 0.73 -25.32
C LYS A 121 -20.41 -0.43 -26.05
N TYR A 122 -21.05 -1.35 -25.33
CA TYR A 122 -21.59 -2.59 -25.91
C TYR A 122 -23.11 -2.58 -26.07
N GLU A 123 -23.85 -1.67 -25.44
CA GLU A 123 -25.29 -1.49 -25.61
C GLU A 123 -25.65 -1.07 -27.06
N HIS A 124 -24.76 -0.31 -27.73
CA HIS A 124 -24.93 0.12 -29.14
C HIS A 124 -24.68 -0.97 -30.20
N THR A 125 -24.35 -2.21 -29.82
CA THR A 125 -24.09 -3.29 -30.80
C THR A 125 -25.38 -3.93 -31.31
N ASN A 126 -26.53 -3.70 -30.65
CA ASN A 126 -27.77 -4.41 -30.93
C ASN A 126 -28.76 -3.67 -31.87
N GLU A 127 -28.49 -2.43 -32.28
CA GLU A 127 -29.39 -1.64 -33.14
C GLU A 127 -29.06 -1.68 -34.64
N ASN A 128 -27.97 -2.36 -35.05
CA ASN A 128 -27.53 -2.42 -36.46
C ASN A 128 -27.73 -3.80 -37.13
N ALA A 129 -28.74 -4.58 -36.70
CA ALA A 129 -29.20 -5.71 -37.51
C ALA A 129 -30.05 -5.16 -38.68
N PRO A 130 -29.66 -5.31 -39.96
CA PRO A 130 -30.47 -4.84 -41.06
C PRO A 130 -31.78 -5.65 -41.08
N ALA A 131 -32.90 -4.95 -41.18
CA ALA A 131 -34.19 -5.57 -41.46
C ALA A 131 -34.08 -6.34 -42.78
N VAL A 132 -34.09 -7.68 -42.68
CA VAL A 132 -34.22 -8.53 -43.86
C VAL A 132 -35.68 -8.46 -44.28
N GLU A 133 -36.00 -7.52 -45.17
CA GLU A 133 -37.27 -7.50 -45.89
C GLU A 133 -37.30 -8.68 -46.86
N GLY A 134 -38.34 -9.52 -46.74
CA GLY A 134 -38.68 -10.61 -47.65
C GLY A 134 -39.98 -10.32 -48.39
#